data_AF-A0AAC8Z2V1-F1
#
_entry.id   AF-A0AAC8Z2V1-F1
#
_cell.length_a   1.000
_cell.length_b   1.000
_cell.length_c   1.000
_cell.angle_alpha   90.00
_cell.angle_beta   90.00
_cell.angle_gamma   90.00
#
_symmetry.space_group_name_H-M   'P 1'
#
loop_
_entity.id
_entity.type
_entity.pdbx_description
1 polymer ?
#
loop_
_entity_poly.entity_id
_entity_poly.type
_entity_poly.pdbx_seq_one_letter_code
_entity_poly.pdbx_strand_id
1 'polypeptide(L)'
;MPAQVFISYSSKDRTVANMVCALLEERGHRCWIAPRDILPGASWGEAIIDGLKESAVFVLVFSQNANASPQILREVERAVHLGLPIIPFRIEDVLPERSLEYFMSVPHWLDALSPPVEDHIVRLGDVVGQLVHGAAGRGDYIPRKPRGAKSVSWNNALVRAGAGGAVLALLLLAAWLGGLAPPESPVGWLAALLAIAIPVGAIAAGGAKLWTRGWVRGVLLALLLAAAAGYGWTRSAYVIAGENGAPLVRGTECTPDAKLVFESECPDLPSDALADAAYDPAMLWTAASIGRVKLMLAAAWALAAAVAALLVAGWMGGPRRLKQED
;
A
#
# COMPACT_ATOMS: atom_id res chain seq x y z
N MET A 1 35.86 -26.46 -4.42
CA MET A 1 34.74 -27.42 -4.23
C MET A 1 33.60 -26.99 -5.14
N PRO A 2 32.93 -27.90 -5.87
CA PRO A 2 32.05 -27.56 -6.99
C PRO A 2 30.80 -26.77 -6.56
N ALA A 3 30.23 -25.96 -7.47
CA ALA A 3 28.97 -25.26 -7.23
C ALA A 3 27.84 -26.26 -6.94
N GLN A 4 26.88 -25.92 -6.07
CA GLN A 4 25.76 -26.81 -5.75
C GLN A 4 24.51 -26.45 -6.58
N VAL A 5 24.40 -25.19 -7.00
CA VAL A 5 23.19 -24.66 -7.64
C VAL A 5 23.57 -23.89 -8.89
N PHE A 6 23.02 -24.27 -10.04
CA PHE A 6 23.10 -23.52 -11.28
C PHE A 6 21.91 -22.57 -11.39
N ILE A 7 22.14 -21.27 -11.61
CA ILE A 7 21.07 -20.28 -11.77
C ILE A 7 21.01 -19.83 -13.24
N SER A 8 19.96 -20.27 -13.94
CA SER A 8 19.63 -19.82 -15.30
C SER A 8 18.60 -18.69 -15.25
N TYR A 9 18.87 -17.60 -15.96
CA TYR A 9 18.04 -16.39 -15.96
C TYR A 9 18.27 -15.58 -17.25
N SER A 10 17.30 -14.72 -17.62
CA SER A 10 17.52 -13.75 -18.69
C SER A 10 18.35 -12.57 -18.21
N SER A 11 19.25 -12.04 -19.03
CA SER A 11 20.08 -10.88 -18.65
C SER A 11 19.25 -9.66 -18.21
N LYS A 12 17.99 -9.56 -18.65
CA LYS A 12 17.02 -8.54 -18.26
C LYS A 12 16.48 -8.71 -16.83
N ASP A 13 16.53 -9.92 -16.28
CA ASP A 13 16.02 -10.28 -14.96
C ASP A 13 17.15 -10.39 -13.91
N ARG A 14 18.32 -9.82 -14.23
CA ARG A 14 19.55 -9.90 -13.43
C ARG A 14 19.34 -9.49 -11.98
N THR A 15 18.52 -8.48 -11.72
CA THR A 15 18.25 -8.01 -10.35
C THR A 15 17.68 -9.13 -9.49
N VAL A 16 16.68 -9.86 -9.99
CA VAL A 16 16.06 -10.96 -9.25
C VAL A 16 17.01 -12.16 -9.15
N ALA A 17 17.72 -12.49 -10.22
CA ALA A 17 18.70 -13.57 -10.20
C ALA A 17 19.84 -13.32 -9.20
N ASN A 18 20.32 -12.09 -9.08
CA ASN A 18 21.33 -11.71 -8.09
C ASN A 18 20.79 -11.81 -6.66
N MET A 19 19.52 -11.45 -6.42
CA MET A 19 18.89 -11.62 -5.10
C MET A 19 18.77 -13.11 -4.74
N VAL A 20 18.35 -13.95 -5.69
CA VAL A 20 18.30 -15.41 -5.53
C VAL A 20 19.69 -15.95 -5.18
N CYS A 21 20.70 -15.56 -5.95
CA CYS A 21 22.08 -15.97 -5.74
C CYS A 21 22.59 -15.59 -4.34
N ALA A 22 22.43 -14.32 -3.95
CA ALA A 22 22.89 -13.83 -2.66
C ALA A 22 22.22 -14.56 -1.49
N LEU A 23 20.90 -14.77 -1.55
CA LEU A 23 20.15 -15.43 -0.48
C LEU A 23 20.42 -16.95 -0.39
N LEU A 24 20.78 -17.60 -1.50
CA LEU A 24 21.21 -18.99 -1.49
C LEU A 24 22.64 -19.12 -0.92
N GLU A 25 23.54 -18.22 -1.29
CA GLU A 25 24.91 -18.17 -0.77
C GLU A 25 24.96 -17.83 0.73
N GLU A 26 24.10 -16.93 1.21
CA GLU A 26 23.92 -16.64 2.64
C GLU A 26 23.51 -17.89 3.44
N ARG A 27 22.79 -18.82 2.80
CA ARG A 27 22.41 -20.12 3.38
C ARG A 27 23.49 -21.21 3.23
N GLY A 28 24.65 -20.87 2.69
CA GLY A 28 25.77 -21.79 2.52
C GLY A 28 25.72 -22.61 1.23
N HIS A 29 24.80 -22.32 0.30
CA HIS A 29 24.77 -22.97 -1.01
C HIS A 29 25.62 -22.21 -2.01
N ARG A 30 26.67 -22.86 -2.54
CA ARG A 30 27.49 -22.27 -3.61
C ARG A 30 26.69 -22.20 -4.91
N CYS A 31 26.52 -21.01 -5.43
CA CYS A 31 25.81 -20.79 -6.69
C CYS A 31 26.77 -20.58 -7.85
N TRP A 32 26.37 -21.06 -9.03
CA TRP A 32 26.98 -20.72 -10.30
C TRP A 32 26.01 -19.83 -11.07
N ILE A 33 26.46 -18.65 -11.49
CA ILE A 33 25.66 -17.66 -12.23
C ILE A 33 26.52 -16.93 -13.27
N ALA A 34 26.07 -16.92 -14.52
CA ALA A 34 26.70 -16.14 -15.58
C ALA A 34 26.35 -14.64 -15.45
N PRO A 35 27.26 -13.69 -15.77
CA PRO A 35 28.64 -13.87 -16.20
C PRO A 35 29.66 -14.00 -15.05
N ARG A 36 29.24 -13.91 -13.79
CA ARG A 36 30.13 -13.83 -12.62
C ARG A 36 31.12 -15.00 -12.56
N ASP A 37 30.64 -16.20 -12.85
CA ASP A 37 31.39 -17.45 -12.69
C ASP A 37 32.00 -17.96 -14.01
N ILE A 38 32.02 -17.11 -15.06
CA ILE A 38 32.71 -17.39 -16.32
C ILE A 38 34.06 -16.70 -16.29
N LEU A 39 35.15 -17.48 -16.36
CA LEU A 39 36.50 -16.93 -16.39
C LEU A 39 36.70 -16.05 -17.63
N PRO A 40 37.20 -14.81 -17.50
CA PRO A 40 37.49 -13.97 -18.66
C PRO A 40 38.46 -14.68 -19.62
N GLY A 41 38.06 -14.81 -20.88
CA GLY A 41 38.83 -15.51 -21.91
C GLY A 41 38.53 -17.01 -22.06
N ALA A 42 37.73 -17.60 -21.16
CA ALA A 42 37.21 -18.96 -21.37
C ALA A 42 36.08 -18.97 -22.42
N SER A 43 35.90 -20.11 -23.08
CA SER A 43 34.76 -20.32 -23.97
C SER A 43 33.47 -20.28 -23.17
N TRP A 44 32.58 -19.35 -23.50
CA TRP A 44 31.31 -19.14 -22.80
C TRP A 44 30.45 -20.41 -22.76
N GLY A 45 30.40 -21.13 -23.89
CA GLY A 45 29.65 -22.38 -23.99
C GLY A 45 30.24 -23.49 -23.10
N GLU A 46 31.57 -23.62 -23.07
CA GLU A 46 32.24 -24.62 -22.23
C GLU A 46 32.02 -24.32 -20.74
N ALA A 47 32.18 -23.07 -20.33
CA ALA A 47 31.97 -22.65 -18.94
C ALA A 47 30.54 -22.93 -18.44
N ILE A 48 29.52 -22.77 -19.30
CA ILE A 48 28.14 -23.13 -18.98
C ILE A 48 28.00 -24.64 -18.79
N ILE A 49 28.56 -25.43 -19.70
CA ILE A 49 28.47 -26.90 -19.62
C ILE A 49 29.18 -27.41 -18.37
N ASP A 50 30.34 -26.85 -18.03
CA ASP A 50 31.08 -27.23 -16.84
C ASP A 50 30.34 -26.80 -15.57
N GLY A 51 29.80 -25.58 -15.54
CA GLY A 51 28.94 -25.12 -14.45
C GLY A 51 27.71 -26.00 -14.23
N LEU A 52 27.07 -26.47 -15.30
CA LEU A 52 25.95 -27.42 -15.24
C LEU A 52 26.38 -28.78 -14.67
N LYS A 53 27.50 -29.33 -15.14
CA LYS A 53 28.03 -30.63 -14.68
C LYS A 53 28.45 -30.62 -13.22
N GLU A 54 28.97 -29.49 -12.74
CA GLU A 54 29.40 -29.34 -11.35
C GLU A 54 28.23 -29.14 -10.39
N SER A 55 27.07 -28.71 -10.88
CA SER A 55 25.90 -28.36 -10.07
C SER A 55 25.04 -29.58 -9.70
N ALA A 56 24.38 -29.51 -8.54
CA ALA A 56 23.46 -30.54 -8.06
C ALA A 56 21.98 -30.18 -8.30
N VAL A 57 21.66 -28.90 -8.44
CA VAL A 57 20.30 -28.38 -8.66
C VAL A 57 20.33 -27.30 -9.73
N PHE A 58 19.32 -27.27 -10.60
CA PHE A 58 19.14 -26.23 -11.62
C PHE A 58 17.95 -25.34 -11.24
N VAL A 59 18.19 -24.05 -11.01
CA VAL A 59 17.17 -23.05 -10.72
C VAL A 59 16.95 -22.19 -11.96
N LEU A 60 15.72 -22.16 -12.47
CA LEU A 60 15.32 -21.32 -13.59
C LEU A 60 14.52 -20.12 -13.07
N VAL A 61 15.06 -18.90 -13.20
CA VAL A 61 14.28 -17.68 -13.00
C VAL A 61 13.41 -17.45 -14.24
N PHE A 62 12.13 -17.79 -14.12
CA PHE A 62 11.20 -17.83 -15.25
C PHE A 62 10.35 -16.56 -15.36
N SER A 63 10.43 -15.92 -16.53
CA SER A 63 9.78 -14.66 -16.91
C SER A 63 9.47 -14.69 -18.41
N GLN A 64 8.78 -13.68 -18.95
CA GLN A 64 8.61 -13.53 -20.40
C GLN A 64 9.96 -13.40 -21.12
N ASN A 65 10.93 -12.74 -20.50
CA ASN A 65 12.27 -12.58 -21.06
C ASN A 65 13.04 -13.90 -21.10
N ALA A 66 12.81 -14.76 -20.10
CA ALA A 66 13.42 -16.09 -20.06
C ALA A 66 12.79 -17.03 -21.08
N ASN A 67 11.46 -16.96 -21.21
CA ASN A 67 10.66 -17.76 -22.12
C ASN A 67 11.07 -17.57 -23.59
N ALA A 68 11.37 -16.33 -24.00
CA ALA A 68 11.77 -15.99 -25.36
C ALA A 68 13.27 -16.23 -25.65
N SER A 69 14.06 -16.78 -24.72
CA SER A 69 15.52 -16.89 -24.85
C SER A 69 15.95 -18.26 -25.40
N PRO A 70 16.57 -18.32 -26.60
CA PRO A 70 17.09 -19.58 -27.15
C PRO A 70 18.23 -20.17 -26.32
N GLN A 71 18.96 -19.33 -25.59
CA GLN A 71 20.06 -19.76 -24.72
C GLN A 71 19.53 -20.51 -23.49
N ILE A 72 18.46 -20.00 -22.87
CA ILE A 72 17.84 -20.63 -21.70
C ILE A 72 17.22 -21.97 -22.11
N LEU A 73 16.59 -22.05 -23.28
CA LEU A 73 16.09 -23.32 -23.81
C LEU A 73 17.19 -24.38 -23.89
N ARG A 74 18.38 -24.03 -24.40
CA ARG A 74 19.53 -24.96 -24.47
C ARG A 74 20.05 -25.36 -23.10
N GLU A 75 20.08 -24.42 -22.14
CA GLU A 75 20.49 -24.70 -20.76
C GLU A 75 19.50 -25.65 -20.07
N VAL A 76 18.20 -25.43 -20.26
CA VAL A 76 17.13 -26.30 -19.73
C VAL A 76 17.21 -27.69 -20.35
N GLU A 77 17.33 -27.79 -21.69
CA GLU A 77 17.54 -29.07 -22.38
C GLU A 77 18.75 -29.82 -21.82
N ARG A 78 19.87 -29.11 -21.61
CA ARG A 78 21.09 -29.70 -21.06
C ARG A 78 20.92 -30.15 -19.62
N ALA A 79 20.23 -29.37 -18.78
CA ALA A 79 19.93 -29.72 -17.40
C ALA A 79 19.06 -30.98 -17.31
N VAL A 80 18.04 -31.09 -18.17
CA VAL A 80 17.22 -32.30 -18.32
C VAL A 80 18.09 -33.49 -18.73
N HIS A 81 18.96 -33.32 -19.73
CA HIS A 81 19.86 -34.38 -20.21
C HIS A 81 20.82 -34.88 -19.11
N LEU A 82 21.29 -33.98 -18.24
CA LEU A 82 22.15 -34.32 -17.10
C LEU A 82 21.37 -34.89 -15.90
N GLY A 83 20.04 -34.94 -15.97
CA GLY A 83 19.19 -35.42 -14.87
C GLY A 83 19.16 -34.49 -13.65
N LEU A 84 19.49 -33.20 -13.84
CA LEU A 84 19.46 -32.23 -12.75
C LEU A 84 18.02 -31.94 -12.34
N PRO A 85 17.70 -31.92 -11.03
CA PRO A 85 16.43 -31.39 -10.55
C PRO A 85 16.26 -29.93 -10.98
N ILE A 86 15.19 -29.65 -11.72
CA ILE A 86 14.86 -28.30 -12.20
C ILE A 86 13.81 -27.68 -11.28
N ILE A 87 14.10 -26.48 -10.77
CA ILE A 87 13.16 -25.65 -10.01
C ILE A 87 12.81 -24.42 -10.85
N PRO A 88 11.59 -24.35 -11.43
CA PRO A 88 11.09 -23.13 -12.05
C PRO A 88 10.70 -22.11 -10.96
N PHE A 89 11.48 -21.05 -10.82
CA PHE A 89 11.19 -19.89 -9.97
C PHE A 89 10.50 -18.82 -10.81
N ARG A 90 9.16 -18.84 -10.82
CA ARG A 90 8.36 -18.00 -11.70
C ARG A 90 8.16 -16.60 -11.11
N ILE A 91 8.70 -15.59 -11.79
CA ILE A 91 8.64 -14.18 -11.36
C ILE A 91 7.59 -13.35 -12.12
N GLU A 92 7.06 -13.89 -13.22
CA GLU A 92 5.97 -13.29 -14.00
C GLU A 92 4.90 -14.33 -14.37
N ASP A 93 3.64 -13.92 -14.41
CA ASP A 93 2.50 -14.79 -14.74
C ASP A 93 2.38 -15.02 -16.25
N VAL A 94 3.36 -15.73 -16.83
CA VAL A 94 3.38 -16.12 -18.25
C VAL A 94 3.43 -17.63 -18.43
N LEU A 95 2.85 -18.14 -19.51
CA LEU A 95 2.89 -19.57 -19.86
C LEU A 95 4.15 -19.87 -20.69
N PRO A 96 4.79 -21.05 -20.55
CA PRO A 96 5.96 -21.41 -21.34
C PRO A 96 5.58 -21.52 -22.82
N GLU A 97 6.47 -21.08 -23.71
CA GLU A 97 6.33 -21.36 -25.14
C GLU A 97 6.47 -22.86 -25.40
N ARG A 98 5.85 -23.35 -26.48
CA ARG A 98 5.80 -24.78 -26.85
C ARG A 98 7.14 -25.51 -26.75
N SER A 99 8.24 -24.83 -27.12
CA SER A 99 9.60 -25.39 -27.06
C SER A 99 10.07 -25.64 -25.62
N LEU A 100 9.74 -24.73 -24.70
CA LEU A 100 10.14 -24.80 -23.30
C LEU A 100 9.13 -25.60 -22.46
N GLU A 101 7.84 -25.53 -22.81
CA GLU A 101 6.74 -26.29 -22.20
C GLU A 101 7.05 -27.80 -22.21
N TYR A 102 7.62 -28.32 -23.30
CA TYR A 102 8.01 -29.72 -23.39
C TYR A 102 8.92 -30.16 -22.23
N PHE A 103 9.89 -29.33 -21.87
CA PHE A 103 10.84 -29.61 -20.77
C PHE A 103 10.30 -29.20 -19.39
N MET A 104 9.39 -28.22 -19.33
CA MET A 104 8.85 -27.65 -18.09
C MET A 104 7.50 -28.24 -17.64
N SER A 105 6.91 -29.15 -18.41
CA SER A 105 5.60 -29.77 -18.12
C SER A 105 5.61 -30.72 -16.91
N VAL A 106 6.78 -31.18 -16.47
CA VAL A 106 6.94 -32.21 -15.43
C VAL A 106 7.27 -31.65 -14.04
N PRO A 107 8.11 -30.61 -13.86
CA PRO A 107 8.44 -30.09 -12.53
C PRO A 107 7.28 -29.34 -11.87
N HIS A 108 7.17 -29.39 -10.54
CA HIS A 108 6.28 -28.50 -9.77
C HIS A 108 6.87 -27.08 -9.75
N TRP A 109 6.05 -26.07 -10.04
CA TRP A 109 6.49 -24.68 -10.12
C TRP A 109 6.60 -24.04 -8.74
N LEU A 110 7.60 -23.17 -8.54
CA LEU A 110 7.68 -22.28 -7.37
C LEU A 110 7.31 -20.87 -7.83
N ASP A 111 6.04 -20.54 -7.62
CA ASP A 111 5.49 -19.24 -8.01
C ASP A 111 5.89 -18.14 -7.02
N ALA A 112 6.63 -17.13 -7.52
CA ALA A 112 7.01 -15.91 -6.81
C ALA A 112 6.24 -14.69 -7.33
N LEU A 113 4.95 -14.89 -7.63
CA LEU A 113 4.07 -13.88 -8.26
C LEU A 113 3.50 -12.84 -7.27
N SER A 114 3.66 -13.05 -5.97
CA SER A 114 3.13 -12.18 -4.92
C SER A 114 4.26 -11.45 -4.18
N PRO A 115 4.20 -10.11 -4.03
CA PRO A 115 5.16 -9.39 -3.18
C PRO A 115 5.00 -9.78 -1.68
N PRO A 116 6.08 -9.77 -0.88
CA PRO A 116 7.49 -9.51 -1.24
C PRO A 116 8.18 -10.73 -1.87
N VAL A 117 9.06 -10.50 -2.84
CA VAL A 117 9.77 -11.58 -3.58
C VAL A 117 10.72 -12.35 -2.66
N GLU A 118 11.25 -11.68 -1.64
CA GLU A 118 12.20 -12.20 -0.66
C GLU A 118 11.67 -13.43 0.08
N ASP A 119 10.37 -13.47 0.41
CA ASP A 119 9.74 -14.59 1.09
C ASP A 119 9.73 -15.86 0.21
N HIS A 120 9.56 -15.68 -1.11
CA HIS A 120 9.60 -16.79 -2.06
C HIS A 120 11.03 -17.29 -2.26
N ILE A 121 12.03 -16.40 -2.21
CA ILE A 121 13.45 -16.78 -2.26
C ILE A 121 13.85 -17.56 -1.00
N VAL A 122 13.27 -17.22 0.17
CA VAL A 122 13.46 -18.02 1.40
C VAL A 122 13.00 -19.46 1.20
N ARG A 123 11.79 -19.63 0.66
CA ARG A 123 11.23 -20.94 0.35
C ARG A 123 12.07 -21.70 -0.69
N LEU A 124 12.56 -21.00 -1.71
CA LEU A 124 13.48 -21.57 -2.71
C LEU A 124 14.74 -22.13 -2.02
N GLY A 125 15.33 -21.39 -1.09
CA GLY A 125 16.48 -21.85 -0.30
C GLY A 125 16.22 -23.12 0.50
N ASP A 126 15.04 -23.24 1.11
CA ASP A 126 14.65 -24.47 1.82
C ASP A 126 14.55 -25.69 0.88
N VAL A 127 13.94 -25.51 -0.30
CA VAL A 127 13.78 -26.58 -1.31
C VAL A 127 15.14 -26.99 -1.87
N VAL A 128 15.99 -26.01 -2.23
CA VAL A 128 17.37 -26.26 -2.67
C VAL A 128 18.14 -27.01 -1.60
N GLY A 129 18.04 -26.60 -0.33
CA GLY A 129 18.66 -27.29 0.79
C GLY A 129 18.22 -28.74 0.88
N GLN A 130 16.93 -29.04 0.73
CA GLN A 130 16.43 -30.42 0.72
C GLN A 130 16.96 -31.24 -0.45
N LEU A 131 17.04 -30.67 -1.66
CA LEU A 131 17.50 -31.40 -2.84
C LEU A 131 19.01 -31.63 -2.81
N VAL A 132 19.80 -30.64 -2.38
CA VAL A 132 21.26 -30.77 -2.24
C VAL A 132 21.63 -31.82 -1.18
N HIS A 133 20.92 -31.86 -0.05
CA HIS A 133 21.20 -32.83 1.02
C HIS A 133 20.52 -34.19 0.77
N GLY A 134 19.35 -34.21 0.12
CA GLY A 134 18.58 -35.42 -0.22
C GLY A 134 19.11 -36.17 -1.45
N ALA A 135 19.89 -35.53 -2.32
CA ALA A 135 20.64 -36.24 -3.36
C ALA A 135 21.66 -37.25 -2.78
N ALA A 136 22.05 -37.09 -1.50
CA ALA A 136 22.89 -38.06 -0.77
C ALA A 136 22.12 -39.24 -0.15
N GLY A 137 20.78 -39.26 -0.24
CA GLY A 137 19.96 -40.37 0.25
C GLY A 137 18.48 -40.14 -0.09
N ARG A 138 17.92 -41.00 -0.95
CA ARG A 138 16.48 -41.00 -1.30
C ARG A 138 15.65 -41.09 -0.02
N GLY A 139 15.19 -39.94 0.46
CA GLY A 139 14.33 -39.81 1.63
C GLY A 139 13.11 -38.99 1.24
N ASP A 140 11.95 -39.46 1.68
CA ASP A 140 10.64 -38.87 1.41
C ASP A 140 10.64 -37.35 1.62
N TYR A 141 9.95 -36.65 0.72
CA TYR A 141 9.67 -35.23 0.86
C TYR A 141 8.92 -34.99 2.17
N ILE A 142 9.60 -34.40 3.16
CA ILE A 142 8.96 -33.87 4.36
C ILE A 142 8.68 -32.40 4.09
N PRO A 143 7.41 -31.99 3.84
CA PRO A 143 7.06 -30.58 3.77
C PRO A 143 7.39 -29.93 5.12
N ARG A 144 8.46 -29.15 5.16
CA ARG A 144 8.77 -28.32 6.33
C ARG A 144 7.72 -27.22 6.38
N LYS A 145 6.95 -27.17 7.47
CA LYS A 145 6.06 -26.05 7.79
C LYS A 145 6.88 -24.76 7.65
N PRO A 146 6.47 -23.80 6.80
CA PRO A 146 7.29 -22.63 6.48
C PRO A 146 7.74 -21.94 7.76
N ARG A 147 9.06 -21.85 7.95
CA ARG A 147 9.63 -21.11 9.07
C ARG A 147 9.58 -19.63 8.72
N GLY A 148 8.55 -18.96 9.21
CA GLY A 148 8.61 -17.52 9.43
C GLY A 148 8.19 -16.60 8.28
N ALA A 149 7.56 -17.08 7.20
CA ALA A 149 6.62 -16.22 6.49
C ALA A 149 5.42 -16.05 7.43
N LYS A 150 5.35 -14.92 8.15
CA LYS A 150 4.15 -14.58 8.94
C LYS A 150 3.03 -14.31 7.95
N SER A 151 2.37 -15.36 7.47
CA SER A 151 1.06 -15.21 6.86
C SER A 151 0.20 -14.52 7.91
N VAL A 152 -0.23 -13.30 7.59
CA VAL A 152 -1.29 -12.66 8.37
C VAL A 152 -2.50 -13.56 8.18
N SER A 153 -2.77 -14.40 9.18
CA SER A 153 -4.03 -15.11 9.31
C SER A 153 -5.13 -14.06 9.40
N TRP A 154 -5.83 -13.85 8.29
CA TRP A 154 -7.05 -13.03 8.21
C TRP A 154 -8.17 -13.52 9.14
N ASN A 155 -7.99 -14.70 9.75
CA ASN A 155 -8.95 -15.33 10.65
C ASN A 155 -8.70 -15.04 12.14
N ASN A 156 -7.69 -14.25 12.50
CA ASN A 156 -7.49 -13.87 13.89
C ASN A 156 -8.50 -12.79 14.29
N ALA A 157 -9.36 -13.10 15.26
CA ALA A 157 -10.39 -12.20 15.79
C ALA A 157 -9.84 -10.82 16.21
N LEU A 158 -8.59 -10.75 16.66
CA LEU A 158 -7.86 -9.50 16.98
C LEU A 158 -7.53 -8.63 15.76
N VAL A 159 -7.28 -9.22 14.59
CA VAL A 159 -7.05 -8.49 13.32
C VAL A 159 -8.37 -8.03 12.71
N ARG A 160 -9.44 -8.83 12.82
CA ARG A 160 -10.81 -8.42 12.44
C ARG A 160 -11.36 -7.33 13.36
N ALA A 161 -11.03 -7.36 14.65
CA ALA A 161 -11.36 -6.29 15.59
C ALA A 161 -10.54 -5.02 15.33
N GLY A 162 -9.28 -5.13 14.93
CA GLY A 162 -8.43 -3.98 14.57
C GLY A 162 -8.82 -3.31 13.24
N ALA A 163 -9.03 -4.11 12.18
CA ALA A 163 -9.45 -3.61 10.87
C ALA A 163 -10.92 -3.17 10.88
N GLY A 164 -11.80 -3.93 11.53
CA GLY A 164 -13.19 -3.56 11.75
C GLY A 164 -13.33 -2.32 12.65
N GLY A 165 -12.49 -2.20 13.68
CA GLY A 165 -12.44 -1.02 14.55
C GLY A 165 -11.91 0.23 13.84
N ALA A 166 -10.94 0.10 12.94
CA ALA A 166 -10.43 1.23 12.15
C ALA A 166 -11.43 1.68 11.07
N VAL A 167 -12.06 0.73 10.36
CA VAL A 167 -13.13 1.03 9.41
C VAL A 167 -14.34 1.62 10.13
N LEU A 168 -14.74 1.06 11.27
CA LEU A 168 -15.82 1.60 12.09
C LEU A 168 -15.46 2.96 12.67
N ALA A 169 -14.23 3.20 13.13
CA ALA A 169 -13.79 4.51 13.61
C ALA A 169 -13.77 5.55 12.48
N LEU A 170 -13.34 5.18 11.26
CA LEU A 170 -13.40 6.04 10.09
C LEU A 170 -14.84 6.31 9.64
N LEU A 171 -15.72 5.30 9.70
CA LEU A 171 -17.14 5.45 9.38
C LEU A 171 -17.89 6.27 10.44
N LEU A 172 -17.58 6.08 11.73
CA LEU A 172 -18.14 6.87 12.83
C LEU A 172 -17.59 8.30 12.81
N LEU A 173 -16.31 8.50 12.48
CA LEU A 173 -15.73 9.82 12.25
C LEU A 173 -16.39 10.49 11.04
N ALA A 174 -16.58 9.77 9.93
CA ALA A 174 -17.28 10.30 8.75
C ALA A 174 -18.75 10.63 9.04
N ALA A 175 -19.44 9.80 9.83
CA ALA A 175 -20.82 10.04 10.26
C ALA A 175 -20.92 11.23 11.24
N TRP A 176 -20.01 11.33 12.20
CA TRP A 176 -19.92 12.46 13.14
C TRP A 176 -19.58 13.77 12.42
N LEU A 177 -18.61 13.72 11.49
CA LEU A 177 -18.27 14.85 10.64
C LEU A 177 -19.42 15.23 9.70
N GLY A 178 -20.21 14.26 9.22
CA GLY A 178 -21.41 14.49 8.41
C GLY A 178 -22.52 15.22 9.17
N GLY A 179 -22.72 14.91 10.46
CA GLY A 179 -23.65 15.65 11.33
C GLY A 179 -23.18 17.07 11.68
N LEU A 180 -21.88 17.32 11.55
CA LEU A 180 -21.24 18.63 11.69
C LEU A 180 -20.94 19.29 10.33
N ALA A 181 -21.46 18.77 9.23
CA ALA A 181 -21.19 19.36 7.93
C ALA A 181 -21.88 20.73 7.82
N PRO A 182 -21.25 21.71 7.15
CA PRO A 182 -21.90 22.99 6.90
C PRO A 182 -23.21 22.77 6.12
N PRO A 183 -24.29 23.48 6.51
CA PRO A 183 -25.58 23.33 5.86
C PRO A 183 -25.48 23.72 4.38
N GLU A 184 -26.05 22.88 3.52
CA GLU A 184 -26.14 23.05 2.05
C GLU A 184 -24.82 23.01 1.26
N SER A 185 -23.77 22.32 1.72
CA SER A 185 -22.62 22.08 0.84
C SER A 185 -22.91 20.98 -0.19
N PRO A 186 -22.95 21.25 -1.52
CA PRO A 186 -23.05 20.19 -2.54
C PRO A 186 -21.82 19.27 -2.57
N VAL A 187 -20.80 19.61 -1.78
CA VAL A 187 -19.46 19.02 -1.72
C VAL A 187 -19.21 18.19 -0.46
N GLY A 188 -20.15 18.12 0.50
CA GLY A 188 -19.93 17.45 1.79
C GLY A 188 -19.53 15.98 1.67
N TRP A 189 -20.14 15.24 0.74
CA TRP A 189 -19.81 13.85 0.45
C TRP A 189 -18.54 13.68 -0.41
N LEU A 190 -18.26 14.60 -1.34
CA LEU A 190 -17.03 14.60 -2.15
C LEU A 190 -15.79 14.93 -1.31
N ALA A 191 -15.90 15.87 -0.38
CA ALA A 191 -14.85 16.20 0.57
C ALA A 191 -14.57 15.04 1.53
N ALA A 192 -15.62 14.32 1.97
CA ALA A 192 -15.47 13.08 2.72
C ALA A 192 -14.77 11.98 1.89
N LEU A 193 -15.11 11.82 0.60
CA LEU A 193 -14.47 10.85 -0.30
C LEU A 193 -12.99 11.20 -0.58
N LEU A 194 -12.66 12.47 -0.80
CA LEU A 194 -11.27 12.91 -1.03
C LEU A 194 -10.41 12.79 0.23
N ALA A 195 -10.98 13.05 1.42
CA ALA A 195 -10.30 12.84 2.69
C ALA A 195 -9.94 11.36 2.94
N ILE A 196 -10.66 10.43 2.31
CA ILE A 196 -10.37 8.98 2.36
C ILE A 196 -9.39 8.57 1.25
N ALA A 197 -9.51 9.13 0.04
CA ALA A 197 -8.72 8.72 -1.12
C ALA A 197 -7.22 9.11 -1.04
N ILE A 198 -6.91 10.32 -0.53
CA ILE A 198 -5.53 10.84 -0.46
C ILE A 198 -4.64 10.01 0.50
N PRO A 199 -5.09 9.66 1.73
CA PRO A 199 -4.31 8.79 2.61
C PRO A 199 -4.11 7.38 2.03
N VAL A 200 -5.12 6.80 1.36
CA VAL A 200 -5.01 5.47 0.73
C VAL A 200 -3.96 5.48 -0.39
N GLY A 201 -3.92 6.54 -1.22
CA GLY A 201 -2.90 6.73 -2.24
C GLY A 201 -1.49 6.92 -1.66
N ALA A 202 -1.36 7.65 -0.56
CA ALA A 202 -0.07 7.88 0.11
C ALA A 202 0.51 6.61 0.78
N ILE A 203 -0.35 5.72 1.28
CA ILE A 203 0.05 4.39 1.78
C ILE A 203 0.50 3.50 0.63
N ALA A 204 -0.21 3.51 -0.50
CA ALA A 204 0.13 2.73 -1.69
C ALA A 204 1.47 3.16 -2.33
N ALA A 205 1.86 4.44 -2.19
CA ALA A 205 3.09 5.00 -2.78
C ALA A 205 4.36 4.87 -1.90
N GLY A 206 4.32 4.11 -0.79
CA GLY A 206 5.53 3.80 -0.01
C GLY A 206 6.02 4.88 0.97
N GLY A 207 5.22 5.92 1.23
CA GLY A 207 5.56 7.04 2.13
C GLY A 207 5.50 6.74 3.64
N ALA A 208 5.34 5.47 4.05
CA ALA A 208 5.03 5.08 5.43
C ALA A 208 6.07 5.49 6.49
N LYS A 209 7.34 5.69 6.09
CA LYS A 209 8.45 5.92 7.04
C LYS A 209 8.49 7.32 7.65
N LEU A 210 7.95 8.33 6.95
CA LEU A 210 7.94 9.71 7.44
C LEU A 210 6.89 9.90 8.55
N TRP A 211 5.77 9.16 8.45
CA TRP A 211 4.61 9.24 9.33
C TRP A 211 4.72 8.51 10.67
N THR A 212 5.73 7.65 10.81
CA THR A 212 6.00 6.95 12.07
C THR A 212 6.78 7.79 13.08
N ARG A 213 7.21 9.01 12.71
CA ARG A 213 7.94 9.92 13.60
C ARG A 213 6.99 10.61 14.59
N GLY A 214 7.32 10.55 15.89
CA GLY A 214 6.47 11.10 16.95
C GLY A 214 6.16 12.59 16.80
N TRP A 215 7.11 13.40 16.34
CA TRP A 215 6.91 14.84 16.15
C TRP A 215 5.91 15.16 15.02
N VAL A 216 5.87 14.34 13.96
CA VAL A 216 4.89 14.51 12.85
C VAL A 216 3.47 14.30 13.36
N ARG A 217 3.27 13.30 14.23
CA ARG A 217 1.97 13.06 14.88
C ARG A 217 1.57 14.21 15.80
N GLY A 218 2.53 14.78 16.53
CA GLY A 218 2.31 15.98 17.35
C GLY A 218 1.85 17.18 16.52
N VAL A 219 2.51 17.43 15.38
CA VAL A 219 2.12 18.51 14.45
C VAL A 219 0.73 18.28 13.87
N LEU A 220 0.42 17.05 13.44
CA LEU A 220 -0.91 16.71 12.90
C LEU A 220 -2.01 16.86 13.97
N LEU A 221 -1.77 16.45 15.22
CA LEU A 221 -2.72 16.66 16.32
C LEU A 221 -2.96 18.15 16.60
N ALA A 222 -1.91 18.96 16.63
CA ALA A 222 -2.02 20.40 16.81
C ALA A 222 -2.83 21.06 15.67
N LEU A 223 -2.59 20.65 14.42
CA LEU A 223 -3.33 21.13 13.25
C LEU A 223 -4.81 20.72 13.30
N LEU A 224 -5.11 19.49 13.74
CA LEU A 224 -6.50 19.04 13.90
C LEU A 224 -7.24 19.87 14.94
N LEU A 225 -6.62 20.10 16.11
CA LEU A 225 -7.21 20.91 17.17
C LEU A 225 -7.43 22.37 16.73
N ALA A 226 -6.46 22.96 16.04
CA ALA A 226 -6.59 24.32 15.51
C ALA A 226 -7.72 24.43 14.47
N ALA A 227 -7.80 23.47 13.54
CA ALA A 227 -8.85 23.44 12.52
C ALA A 227 -10.25 23.22 13.13
N ALA A 228 -10.36 22.30 14.11
CA ALA A 228 -11.62 22.03 14.81
C ALA A 228 -12.08 23.23 15.65
N ALA A 229 -11.17 23.91 16.36
CA ALA A 229 -11.48 25.12 17.11
C ALA A 229 -11.92 26.26 16.19
N GLY A 230 -11.22 26.46 15.06
CA GLY A 230 -11.60 27.45 14.05
C GLY A 230 -12.97 27.16 13.43
N TYR A 231 -13.27 25.90 13.10
CA TYR A 231 -14.58 25.48 12.62
C TYR A 231 -15.68 25.69 13.68
N GLY A 232 -15.44 25.31 14.94
CA GLY A 232 -16.40 25.51 16.03
C GLY A 232 -16.71 26.98 16.29
N TRP A 233 -15.69 27.83 16.29
CA TRP A 233 -15.84 29.28 16.46
C TRP A 233 -16.61 29.91 15.29
N THR A 234 -16.23 29.59 14.04
CA THR A 234 -16.94 30.11 12.86
C THR A 234 -18.38 29.60 12.77
N ARG A 235 -18.65 28.34 13.12
CA ARG A 235 -20.01 27.80 13.18
C ARG A 235 -20.83 28.52 14.25
N SER A 236 -20.29 28.70 15.45
CA SER A 236 -20.97 29.41 16.53
C SER A 236 -21.21 30.89 16.22
N ALA A 237 -20.29 31.51 15.48
CA ALA A 237 -20.45 32.90 15.08
C ALA A 237 -21.50 33.00 13.97
N TYR A 238 -21.42 32.19 12.91
CA TYR A 238 -22.16 32.46 11.68
C TYR A 238 -23.35 31.54 11.39
N VAL A 239 -23.59 30.51 12.19
CA VAL A 239 -24.74 29.59 12.01
C VAL A 239 -25.75 29.82 13.11
N ILE A 240 -26.98 30.17 12.70
CA ILE A 240 -28.12 30.47 13.56
C ILE A 240 -29.24 29.44 13.31
N ALA A 241 -30.16 29.30 14.27
CA ALA A 241 -31.32 28.42 14.13
C ALA A 241 -32.45 29.17 13.40
N GLY A 242 -32.97 28.59 12.32
CA GLY A 242 -34.15 29.10 11.60
C GLY A 242 -35.48 28.59 12.15
N GLU A 243 -36.57 28.95 11.47
CA GLU A 243 -37.98 28.77 11.85
C GLU A 243 -38.39 27.33 12.23
N ASN A 244 -37.66 26.31 11.76
CA ASN A 244 -37.89 24.90 12.07
C ASN A 244 -36.66 24.20 12.70
N GLY A 245 -35.73 24.98 13.29
CA GLY A 245 -34.43 24.49 13.74
C GLY A 245 -33.46 24.18 12.60
N ALA A 246 -33.81 24.54 11.36
CA ALA A 246 -32.92 24.41 10.21
C ALA A 246 -31.75 25.40 10.36
N PRO A 247 -30.49 24.94 10.23
CA PRO A 247 -29.33 25.80 10.36
C PRO A 247 -29.24 26.79 9.19
N LEU A 248 -29.25 28.09 9.49
CA LEU A 248 -29.11 29.20 8.56
C LEU A 248 -27.72 29.83 8.71
N VAL A 249 -27.13 30.27 7.59
CA VAL A 249 -25.81 30.91 7.58
C VAL A 249 -25.99 32.41 7.42
N ARG A 250 -25.53 33.19 8.41
CA ARG A 250 -25.56 34.66 8.35
C ARG A 250 -24.43 35.18 7.45
N GLY A 251 -24.70 36.24 6.70
CA GLY A 251 -23.68 36.96 5.94
C GLY A 251 -22.96 38.01 6.81
N THR A 252 -21.84 38.53 6.31
CA THR A 252 -21.11 39.63 6.96
C THR A 252 -21.56 41.00 6.48
N GLU A 253 -22.40 41.07 5.44
CA GLU A 253 -22.83 42.32 4.81
C GLU A 253 -24.33 42.26 4.53
N CYS A 254 -25.08 43.20 5.11
CA CYS A 254 -26.51 43.35 4.82
C CYS A 254 -26.75 43.91 3.40
N THR A 255 -27.88 43.55 2.81
CA THR A 255 -28.38 44.18 1.57
C THR A 255 -28.74 45.65 1.82
N PRO A 256 -28.80 46.50 0.77
CA PRO A 256 -29.21 47.90 0.90
C PRO A 256 -30.60 48.05 1.55
N ASP A 257 -31.55 47.19 1.17
CA ASP A 257 -32.92 47.22 1.69
C ASP A 257 -32.96 46.82 3.17
N ALA A 258 -32.20 45.80 3.57
CA ALA A 258 -32.10 45.40 4.98
C ALA A 258 -31.46 46.50 5.85
N LYS A 259 -30.49 47.26 5.32
CA LYS A 259 -29.90 48.39 6.03
C LYS A 259 -30.88 49.53 6.29
N LEU A 260 -31.88 49.72 5.43
CA LEU A 260 -32.90 50.75 5.63
C LEU A 260 -33.86 50.40 6.77
N VAL A 261 -34.07 49.10 7.02
CA VAL A 261 -35.00 48.61 8.04
C VAL A 261 -34.31 48.42 9.39
N PHE A 262 -33.11 47.84 9.38
CA PHE A 262 -32.41 47.43 10.60
C PHE A 262 -31.22 48.32 10.97
N GLU A 263 -30.89 49.31 10.14
CA GLU A 263 -29.90 50.40 10.34
C GLU A 263 -28.66 50.00 11.18
N SER A 264 -28.72 50.17 12.51
CA SER A 264 -27.60 49.91 13.43
C SER A 264 -27.38 48.45 13.84
N GLU A 265 -28.35 47.56 13.59
CA GLU A 265 -28.31 46.15 13.98
C GLU A 265 -27.65 45.27 12.92
N CYS A 266 -27.39 45.81 11.73
CA CYS A 266 -26.69 45.12 10.66
C CYS A 266 -25.17 45.04 10.95
N PRO A 267 -24.50 43.87 10.82
CA PRO A 267 -24.99 42.58 10.30
C PRO A 267 -25.46 41.58 11.37
N ASP A 268 -25.39 41.92 12.66
CA ASP A 268 -25.75 41.08 13.82
C ASP A 268 -27.22 41.22 14.19
N LEU A 269 -28.10 40.83 13.26
CA LEU A 269 -29.56 40.89 13.45
C LEU A 269 -30.02 40.06 14.67
N PRO A 270 -30.93 40.57 15.50
CA PRO A 270 -31.44 39.86 16.66
C PRO A 270 -32.34 38.68 16.23
N SER A 271 -32.46 37.66 17.10
CA SER A 271 -33.09 36.38 16.76
C SER A 271 -34.59 36.46 16.46
N ASP A 272 -35.26 37.48 16.99
CA ASP A 272 -36.66 37.82 16.71
C ASP A 272 -36.86 38.38 15.30
N ALA A 273 -35.96 39.26 14.83
CA ALA A 273 -35.96 39.76 13.45
C ALA A 273 -35.76 38.65 12.40
N LEU A 274 -35.11 37.55 12.80
CA LEU A 274 -34.86 36.37 11.97
C LEU A 274 -36.04 35.37 11.99
N ALA A 275 -36.90 35.43 12.99
CA ALA A 275 -38.09 34.58 13.12
C ALA A 275 -39.28 35.13 12.32
N ASP A 276 -39.38 36.45 12.18
CA ASP A 276 -40.45 37.11 11.42
C ASP A 276 -40.17 37.20 9.91
N ALA A 277 -38.90 37.08 9.52
CA ALA A 277 -38.48 37.07 8.12
C ALA A 277 -38.74 35.69 7.50
N ALA A 278 -39.98 35.44 7.09
CA ALA A 278 -40.30 34.28 6.26
C ALA A 278 -39.43 34.25 4.98
N TYR A 279 -38.39 33.41 5.03
CA TYR A 279 -37.98 32.46 4.00
C TYR A 279 -36.88 32.75 2.97
N ASP A 280 -36.07 33.83 3.04
CA ASP A 280 -34.84 33.88 2.20
C ASP A 280 -33.67 34.68 2.82
N PRO A 281 -32.56 34.02 3.24
CA PRO A 281 -31.38 34.70 3.75
C PRO A 281 -30.72 35.65 2.73
N ALA A 282 -30.99 35.50 1.43
CA ALA A 282 -30.51 36.41 0.38
C ALA A 282 -31.18 37.80 0.42
N MET A 283 -32.30 37.96 1.13
CA MET A 283 -32.94 39.27 1.34
C MET A 283 -32.25 40.08 2.43
N LEU A 284 -31.74 39.41 3.47
CA LEU A 284 -31.12 40.05 4.63
C LEU A 284 -29.63 40.34 4.39
N TRP A 285 -28.90 39.39 3.80
CA TRP A 285 -27.46 39.53 3.52
C TRP A 285 -27.14 39.32 2.04
N THR A 286 -26.06 39.94 1.59
CA THR A 286 -25.61 39.77 0.20
C THR A 286 -25.21 38.33 -0.08
N ALA A 287 -25.61 37.79 -1.24
CA ALA A 287 -25.26 36.42 -1.64
C ALA A 287 -23.74 36.16 -1.63
N ALA A 288 -22.94 37.18 -1.96
CA ALA A 288 -21.48 37.12 -1.91
C ALA A 288 -20.95 36.95 -0.48
N SER A 289 -21.54 37.65 0.51
CA SER A 289 -21.11 37.54 1.91
C SER A 289 -21.49 36.18 2.51
N ILE A 290 -22.71 35.69 2.22
CA ILE A 290 -23.15 34.33 2.60
C ILE A 290 -22.23 33.28 1.96
N GLY A 291 -21.90 33.44 0.68
CA GLY A 291 -21.01 32.54 -0.05
C GLY A 291 -19.61 32.45 0.57
N ARG A 292 -19.01 33.59 0.97
CA ARG A 292 -17.70 33.60 1.66
C ARG A 292 -17.74 32.85 2.98
N VAL A 293 -18.77 33.06 3.79
CA VAL A 293 -18.95 32.37 5.08
C VAL A 293 -19.14 30.87 4.87
N LYS A 294 -19.99 30.46 3.92
CA LYS A 294 -20.16 29.05 3.52
C LYS A 294 -18.83 28.41 3.07
N LEU A 295 -18.02 29.12 2.29
CA LEU A 295 -16.71 28.65 1.85
C LEU A 295 -15.73 28.49 3.02
N MET A 296 -15.66 29.46 3.93
CA MET A 296 -14.81 29.40 5.12
C MET A 296 -15.16 28.20 6.02
N LEU A 297 -16.46 27.97 6.27
CA LEU A 297 -16.94 26.82 7.03
C LEU A 297 -16.56 25.50 6.35
N ALA A 298 -16.73 25.39 5.04
CA ALA A 298 -16.38 24.20 4.28
C ALA A 298 -14.86 23.92 4.28
N ALA A 299 -14.03 24.95 4.12
CA ALA A 299 -12.57 24.81 4.12
C ALA A 299 -12.04 24.37 5.49
N ALA A 300 -12.53 24.98 6.58
CA ALA A 300 -12.12 24.63 7.94
C ALA A 300 -12.51 23.18 8.30
N TRP A 301 -13.72 22.77 7.91
CA TRP A 301 -14.19 21.40 8.09
C TRP A 301 -13.37 20.39 7.27
N ALA A 302 -13.11 20.68 5.99
CA ALA A 302 -12.34 19.79 5.11
C ALA A 302 -10.90 19.61 5.60
N LEU A 303 -10.28 20.67 6.10
CA LEU A 303 -8.94 20.61 6.71
C LEU A 303 -8.93 19.69 7.94
N ALA A 304 -9.90 19.85 8.85
CA ALA A 304 -10.01 19.00 10.03
C ALA A 304 -10.22 17.52 9.65
N ALA A 305 -11.10 17.25 8.68
CA ALA A 305 -11.37 15.91 8.18
C ALA A 305 -10.13 15.26 7.56
N ALA A 306 -9.38 15.99 6.71
CA ALA A 306 -8.16 15.51 6.09
C ALA A 306 -7.11 15.17 7.16
N VAL A 307 -6.83 16.08 8.10
CA VAL A 307 -5.81 15.86 9.14
C VAL A 307 -6.17 14.67 10.04
N ALA A 308 -7.44 14.50 10.38
CA ALA A 308 -7.90 13.34 11.14
C ALA A 308 -7.68 12.01 10.38
N ALA A 309 -7.98 11.99 9.08
CA ALA A 309 -7.71 10.81 8.24
C ALA A 309 -6.20 10.49 8.18
N LEU A 310 -5.35 11.51 8.12
CA LEU A 310 -3.90 11.33 8.17
C LEU A 310 -3.43 10.73 9.52
N LEU A 311 -3.97 11.21 10.64
CA LEU A 311 -3.64 10.66 11.96
C LEU A 311 -4.00 9.17 12.08
N VAL A 312 -5.19 8.78 11.58
CA VAL A 312 -5.66 7.39 11.62
C VAL A 312 -4.76 6.49 10.75
N ALA A 313 -4.46 6.91 9.52
CA ALA A 313 -3.58 6.16 8.63
C ALA A 313 -2.15 6.03 9.21
N GLY A 314 -1.62 7.05 9.87
CA GLY A 314 -0.30 7.00 10.53
C GLY A 314 -0.24 6.14 11.78
N TRP A 315 -1.37 5.92 12.44
CA TRP A 315 -1.47 5.00 13.57
C TRP A 315 -1.49 3.54 13.11
N MET A 316 -2.16 3.25 11.98
CA MET A 316 -2.21 1.91 11.38
C MET A 316 -0.86 1.45 10.78
N GLY A 317 -0.02 2.37 10.33
CA GLY A 317 1.31 2.08 9.74
C GLY A 317 2.48 1.93 10.73
N GLY A 318 2.24 1.89 12.04
CA GLY A 318 3.31 1.85 13.05
C GLY A 318 4.11 0.53 13.08
N PRO A 319 5.46 0.56 13.18
CA PRO A 319 6.27 -0.65 13.29
C PRO A 319 6.02 -1.31 14.66
N ARG A 320 5.38 -2.49 14.66
CA ARG A 320 5.29 -3.35 15.85
C ARG A 320 6.69 -3.92 16.11
N ARG A 321 7.49 -3.24 16.95
CA ARG A 321 8.65 -3.86 17.58
C ARG A 321 8.16 -4.93 18.54
N LEU A 322 8.22 -6.18 18.11
CA LEU A 322 8.19 -7.29 19.05
C LEU A 322 9.59 -7.39 19.65
N LYS A 323 9.68 -7.10 20.95
CA LYS A 323 10.85 -7.38 21.79
C LYS A 323 11.27 -8.83 21.55
N GLN A 324 12.50 -9.04 21.11
CA GLN A 324 13.18 -10.31 21.34
C GLN A 324 13.55 -10.31 22.82
N GLU A 325 12.92 -11.21 23.58
CA GLU A 325 13.48 -11.68 24.84
C GLU A 325 14.46 -12.80 24.50
N ASP A 326 15.65 -12.69 25.08
CA ASP A 326 16.82 -13.56 24.89
C ASP A 326 16.60 -14.99 25.40
#